data_AF-A0A0C2CPZ8-F1
#
_entry.id   AF-A0A0C2CPZ8-F1
#
_cell.length_a   1.000
_cell.length_b   1.000
_cell.length_c   1.000
_cell.angle_alpha   90.00
_cell.angle_beta   90.00
_cell.angle_gamma   90.00
#
_symmetry.space_group_name_H-M   'P 1'
#
loop_
_entity.id
_entity.type
_entity.pdbx_description
1 polymer ?
#
loop_
_entity_poly.entity_id
_entity_poly.type
_entity_poly.pdbx_seq_one_letter_code
_entity_poly.pdbx_strand_id
1 'polypeptide(L)'
;MPLGCKPDPGTDSDTAAEGSTSGDGDGDGDPSTGDGDGDPTTGDGDGDPGCTPGSFNCACNGGLCDEGLMCVDGTCELEGPPDCMPGTLDCMCDNGDCAGGLECIADVCGYPASPYPNCGWDAGNGWNACGEVIENPAEPLMCPEDLEPGGACPSGLTIIGCCDENGNNWWCEGGAVAFDDCGGGDGDGDGDGDGDGDGDGDGDGDGDGDGDGDGDGDGDGDGDGDGDGDGDP
;
A
#
# COMPACT_ATOMS: atom_id res chain seq x y z
N MET A 1 -39.92 -2.65 24.70
CA MET A 1 -40.40 -3.91 24.09
C MET A 1 -39.41 -4.24 22.98
N PRO A 2 -38.62 -5.32 23.09
CA PRO A 2 -37.66 -5.70 22.04
C PRO A 2 -38.39 -6.39 20.88
N LEU A 3 -38.10 -5.95 19.65
CA LEU A 3 -38.61 -6.56 18.42
C LEU A 3 -37.64 -7.67 18.00
N GLY A 4 -38.15 -8.89 17.97
CA GLY A 4 -37.42 -10.08 17.55
C GLY A 4 -37.43 -10.28 16.04
N CYS A 5 -36.33 -10.82 15.53
CA CYS A 5 -36.23 -11.38 14.18
C CYS A 5 -36.97 -12.72 14.11
N LYS A 6 -37.69 -12.93 13.01
CA LYS A 6 -38.27 -14.21 12.61
C LYS A 6 -37.87 -14.46 11.15
N PRO A 7 -37.31 -15.61 10.79
CA PRO A 7 -37.12 -15.98 9.38
C PRO A 7 -38.38 -16.67 8.85
N ASP A 8 -38.75 -16.33 7.61
CA ASP A 8 -39.78 -17.02 6.83
C ASP A 8 -39.15 -17.90 5.73
N PRO A 9 -39.88 -18.91 5.22
CA PRO A 9 -39.34 -20.11 4.60
C PRO A 9 -39.42 -20.12 3.06
N GLY A 10 -38.50 -20.88 2.46
CA GLY A 10 -38.72 -21.87 1.39
C GLY A 10 -39.27 -21.43 0.03
N THR A 11 -38.59 -21.83 -1.05
CA THR A 11 -39.19 -22.71 -2.07
C THR A 11 -38.15 -23.35 -2.98
N ASP A 12 -38.48 -24.59 -3.36
CA ASP A 12 -37.72 -25.64 -4.01
C ASP A 12 -37.39 -25.41 -5.50
N SER A 13 -36.46 -26.21 -6.06
CA SER A 13 -36.77 -27.19 -7.13
C SER A 13 -35.52 -27.95 -7.63
N ASP A 14 -35.50 -29.24 -7.32
CA ASP A 14 -35.18 -30.43 -8.14
C ASP A 14 -34.08 -30.38 -9.22
N THR A 15 -33.07 -31.26 -9.10
CA THR A 15 -32.72 -32.20 -10.18
C THR A 15 -32.06 -33.47 -9.62
N ALA A 16 -32.59 -34.62 -10.05
CA ALA A 16 -32.21 -35.98 -9.65
C ALA A 16 -31.01 -36.54 -10.44
N ALA A 17 -30.29 -37.51 -9.85
CA ALA A 17 -29.96 -38.79 -10.49
C ALA A 17 -29.24 -39.72 -9.50
N GLU A 18 -29.80 -40.92 -9.35
CA GLU A 18 -29.26 -42.02 -8.54
C GLU A 18 -28.22 -42.84 -9.31
N GLY A 19 -27.31 -43.47 -8.58
CA GLY A 19 -26.36 -44.44 -9.12
C GLY A 19 -25.69 -45.24 -8.00
N SER A 20 -26.40 -46.24 -7.48
CA SER A 20 -25.86 -47.26 -6.58
C SER A 20 -24.93 -48.22 -7.33
N THR A 21 -23.74 -48.48 -6.79
CA THR A 21 -23.06 -49.77 -6.98
C THR A 21 -22.52 -50.24 -5.64
N SER A 22 -23.19 -51.26 -5.10
CA SER A 22 -22.71 -52.13 -4.04
C SER A 22 -21.46 -52.87 -4.49
N GLY A 23 -20.45 -52.92 -3.62
CA GLY A 23 -19.31 -53.81 -3.73
C GLY A 23 -19.05 -54.40 -2.36
N ASP A 24 -19.71 -55.52 -2.07
CA ASP A 24 -19.41 -56.38 -0.92
C ASP A 24 -18.03 -57.02 -1.11
N GLY A 25 -17.21 -56.95 -0.07
CA GLY A 25 -15.89 -57.58 0.00
C GLY A 25 -15.60 -58.02 1.42
N ASP A 26 -16.23 -59.12 1.85
CA ASP A 26 -15.93 -59.82 3.08
C ASP A 26 -14.52 -60.44 3.02
N GLY A 27 -13.70 -60.15 4.02
CA GLY A 27 -12.38 -60.73 4.21
C GLY A 27 -12.13 -60.98 5.70
N ASP A 28 -12.72 -62.06 6.21
CA ASP A 28 -12.53 -62.56 7.57
C ASP A 28 -11.09 -63.02 7.83
N GLY A 29 -10.52 -62.56 8.96
CA GLY A 29 -9.70 -63.37 9.86
C GLY A 29 -8.17 -63.39 9.69
N ASP A 30 -7.45 -62.81 10.66
CA ASP A 30 -6.76 -63.64 11.67
C ASP A 30 -6.60 -62.83 12.99
N PRO A 31 -6.74 -63.46 14.17
CA PRO A 31 -6.63 -62.86 15.50
C PRO A 31 -5.20 -62.91 16.06
N SER A 32 -5.03 -62.30 17.24
CA SER A 32 -3.78 -62.05 17.99
C SER A 32 -3.05 -60.81 17.46
N THR A 33 -3.16 -59.66 18.12
CA THR A 33 -2.68 -59.43 19.48
C THR A 33 -3.72 -58.72 20.34
N GLY A 34 -4.17 -59.41 21.39
CA GLY A 34 -4.60 -58.68 22.57
C GLY A 34 -3.38 -57.99 23.17
N ASP A 35 -3.55 -56.70 23.43
CA ASP A 35 -3.11 -55.94 24.61
C ASP A 35 -3.81 -54.58 24.40
N GLY A 36 -4.89 -54.21 25.09
CA GLY A 36 -5.16 -54.49 26.49
C GLY A 36 -4.82 -53.33 27.40
N ASP A 37 -4.54 -52.12 26.89
CA ASP A 37 -4.29 -50.95 27.75
C ASP A 37 -5.31 -49.85 27.46
N GLY A 38 -6.49 -50.01 28.07
CA GLY A 38 -7.22 -48.83 28.51
C GLY A 38 -6.39 -48.16 29.60
N ASP A 39 -5.83 -46.99 29.32
CA ASP A 39 -5.39 -46.06 30.34
C ASP A 39 -6.53 -45.09 30.65
N PRO A 40 -7.14 -45.15 31.84
CA PRO A 40 -8.08 -44.16 32.32
C PRO A 40 -7.37 -43.20 33.27
N THR A 41 -6.29 -42.52 32.85
CA THR A 41 -5.78 -41.37 33.61
C THR A 41 -5.17 -40.30 32.69
N THR A 42 -5.71 -39.08 32.87
CA THR A 42 -5.16 -37.78 32.46
C THR A 42 -5.17 -37.42 30.98
N GLY A 43 -6.34 -36.94 30.54
CA GLY A 43 -6.46 -35.70 29.76
C GLY A 43 -5.58 -35.58 28.53
N ASP A 44 -6.06 -36.16 27.44
CA ASP A 44 -5.66 -35.80 26.08
C ASP A 44 -6.07 -34.34 25.81
N GLY A 45 -5.32 -33.41 26.39
CA GLY A 45 -5.16 -32.10 25.79
C GLY A 45 -4.41 -32.33 24.49
N ASP A 46 -4.95 -31.81 23.40
CA ASP A 46 -4.47 -31.91 22.02
C ASP A 46 -3.10 -31.24 21.84
N GLY A 47 -2.10 -31.67 22.60
CA GLY A 47 -0.71 -31.26 22.52
C GLY A 47 -0.13 -31.78 21.22
N ASP A 48 -0.34 -30.99 20.17
CA ASP A 48 0.41 -31.06 18.92
C ASP A 48 1.89 -31.32 19.26
N PRO A 49 2.52 -32.42 18.76
CA PRO A 49 3.87 -32.85 19.17
C PRO A 49 5.02 -31.89 18.81
N GLY A 50 4.73 -30.64 18.43
CA GLY A 50 5.73 -29.65 18.02
C GLY A 50 6.05 -28.56 19.04
N CYS A 51 5.25 -28.37 20.09
CA CYS A 51 5.41 -27.21 20.98
C CYS A 51 6.20 -27.53 22.25
N THR A 52 7.43 -27.05 22.36
CA THR A 52 8.19 -27.11 23.62
C THR A 52 7.75 -25.96 24.51
N PRO A 53 7.26 -26.19 25.75
CA PRO A 53 6.92 -25.08 26.64
C PRO A 53 8.10 -24.12 26.81
N GLY A 54 7.86 -22.84 26.53
CA GLY A 54 8.89 -21.81 26.47
C GLY A 54 9.23 -21.33 25.04
N SER A 55 8.95 -22.10 24.00
CA SER A 55 9.26 -21.72 22.62
C SER A 55 8.20 -20.79 22.00
N PHE A 56 8.57 -20.09 20.93
CA PHE A 56 7.68 -19.15 20.23
C PHE A 56 6.34 -19.80 19.86
N ASN A 57 5.25 -19.11 20.16
CA ASN A 57 3.86 -19.53 19.96
C ASN A 57 3.45 -20.78 20.77
N CYS A 58 4.14 -21.08 21.86
CA CYS A 58 3.84 -22.19 22.76
C CYS A 58 3.53 -21.72 24.18
N ALA A 59 2.99 -22.62 25.01
CA ALA A 59 2.70 -22.32 26.41
C ALA A 59 3.95 -21.91 27.19
N CYS A 60 3.80 -20.98 28.13
CA CYS A 60 4.91 -20.57 28.99
C CYS A 60 5.40 -21.70 29.90
N ASN A 61 6.71 -21.77 30.11
CA ASN A 61 7.33 -22.69 31.05
C ASN A 61 7.40 -22.04 32.45
N GLY A 62 6.32 -22.16 33.23
CA GLY A 62 6.25 -21.57 34.56
C GLY A 62 6.26 -20.04 34.56
N GLY A 63 5.71 -19.42 33.50
CA GLY A 63 5.71 -17.97 33.29
C GLY A 63 6.98 -17.44 32.61
N LEU A 64 7.90 -18.31 32.20
CA LEU A 64 9.11 -17.96 31.46
C LEU A 64 9.09 -18.56 30.05
N CYS A 65 9.81 -17.91 29.14
CA CYS A 65 9.99 -18.33 27.76
C CYS A 65 11.49 -18.40 27.43
N ASP A 66 11.81 -18.97 26.27
CA ASP A 66 13.18 -19.03 25.74
C ASP A 66 13.74 -17.61 25.49
N GLU A 67 15.05 -17.52 25.28
CA GLU A 67 15.75 -16.25 25.11
C GLU A 67 15.12 -15.40 23.99
N GLY A 68 14.71 -14.16 24.33
CA GLY A 68 14.05 -13.23 23.40
C GLY A 68 12.52 -13.35 23.32
N LEU A 69 11.89 -14.16 24.17
CA LEU A 69 10.44 -14.33 24.24
C LEU A 69 9.90 -13.92 25.62
N MET A 70 8.67 -13.41 25.65
CA MET A 70 7.96 -13.09 26.89
C MET A 70 6.63 -13.84 26.99
N CYS A 71 6.24 -14.18 28.21
CA CYS A 71 4.99 -14.86 28.48
C CYS A 71 3.83 -13.86 28.53
N VAL A 72 3.00 -13.80 27.48
CA VAL A 72 1.80 -12.97 27.40
C VAL A 72 0.59 -13.89 27.38
N ASP A 73 -0.32 -13.71 28.34
CA ASP A 73 -1.57 -14.49 28.45
C ASP A 73 -1.41 -16.02 28.37
N GLY A 74 -0.26 -16.53 28.84
CA GLY A 74 0.04 -17.96 28.87
C GLY A 74 0.74 -18.50 27.63
N THR A 75 1.05 -17.65 26.65
CA THR A 75 1.77 -17.98 25.41
C THR A 75 3.09 -17.21 25.33
N CYS A 76 4.14 -17.88 24.85
CA CYS A 76 5.43 -17.30 24.58
C CYS A 76 5.42 -16.60 23.24
N GLU A 77 5.42 -15.28 23.28
CA GLU A 77 5.44 -14.44 22.09
C GLU A 77 6.82 -13.79 22.00
N LEU A 78 7.24 -13.46 20.78
CA LEU A 78 8.31 -12.48 20.60
C LEU A 78 7.87 -11.22 21.33
N GLU A 79 8.81 -10.52 21.96
CA GLU A 79 8.53 -9.23 22.59
C GLU A 79 7.53 -8.47 21.73
N GLY A 80 6.45 -8.00 22.37
CA GLY A 80 5.47 -7.12 21.74
C GLY A 80 6.19 -5.99 20.98
N PRO A 81 5.48 -5.28 20.08
CA PRO A 81 6.04 -4.48 18.99
C PRO A 81 7.37 -3.84 19.39
N PRO A 82 8.40 -4.09 18.57
CA PRO A 82 9.80 -4.26 18.98
C PRO A 82 10.22 -3.14 19.91
N ASP A 83 10.94 -3.45 21.00
CA ASP A 83 11.67 -2.52 21.89
C ASP A 83 11.77 -1.10 21.34
N CYS A 84 10.66 -0.44 21.52
CA CYS A 84 10.34 0.74 20.77
C CYS A 84 10.77 1.85 21.71
N MET A 85 11.94 2.43 21.44
CA MET A 85 12.48 3.46 22.31
C MET A 85 11.48 4.62 22.32
N PRO A 86 10.95 5.01 23.50
CA PRO A 86 10.02 6.13 23.58
C PRO A 86 10.57 7.35 22.86
N GLY A 87 9.72 8.00 22.07
CA GLY A 87 10.09 9.12 21.24
C GLY A 87 10.60 8.76 19.83
N THR A 88 10.65 7.49 19.42
CA THR A 88 11.03 7.10 18.04
C THR A 88 9.83 6.90 17.11
N LEU A 89 10.03 6.75 15.80
CA LEU A 89 8.91 6.57 14.85
C LEU A 89 8.08 5.33 15.20
N ASP A 90 6.75 5.46 15.11
CA ASP A 90 5.75 4.42 15.44
C ASP A 90 5.77 3.98 16.92
N CYS A 91 6.37 4.80 17.79
CA CYS A 91 6.50 4.53 19.21
C CYS A 91 5.72 5.47 20.11
N MET A 92 5.52 5.05 21.37
CA MET A 92 4.95 5.94 22.38
C MET A 92 5.80 7.20 22.55
N CYS A 93 5.14 8.34 22.73
CA CYS A 93 5.83 9.59 22.97
C CYS A 93 6.62 9.54 24.29
N ASP A 94 7.84 10.11 24.30
CA ASP A 94 8.62 10.25 25.54
C ASP A 94 8.18 11.54 26.25
N ASN A 95 7.30 11.41 27.23
CA ASN A 95 6.75 12.55 27.99
C ASN A 95 6.09 13.63 27.10
N GLY A 96 5.51 13.20 25.97
CA GLY A 96 4.87 14.06 24.97
C GLY A 96 5.78 14.54 23.84
N ASP A 97 7.07 14.18 23.88
CA ASP A 97 8.05 14.57 22.87
C ASP A 97 8.46 13.38 21.98
N CYS A 98 8.89 13.67 20.76
CA CYS A 98 9.44 12.72 19.81
C CYS A 98 10.79 13.23 19.24
N ALA A 99 11.68 12.31 18.90
CA ALA A 99 13.00 12.59 18.36
C ALA A 99 12.95 12.79 16.84
N GLY A 100 13.99 13.40 16.27
CA GLY A 100 14.15 13.46 14.81
C GLY A 100 13.10 14.30 14.08
N GLY A 101 12.48 15.27 14.74
CA GLY A 101 11.46 16.15 14.13
C GLY A 101 10.07 15.52 13.99
N LEU A 102 9.87 14.33 14.56
CA LEU A 102 8.57 13.68 14.63
C LEU A 102 7.62 14.42 15.59
N GLU A 103 6.33 14.22 15.41
CA GLU A 103 5.27 14.79 16.25
C GLU A 103 4.55 13.70 17.06
N CYS A 104 4.18 14.03 18.29
CA CYS A 104 3.37 13.17 19.13
C CYS A 104 1.89 13.29 18.73
N ILE A 105 1.39 12.30 17.99
CA ILE A 105 0.03 12.25 17.46
C ILE A 105 -0.70 11.07 18.11
N ALA A 106 -1.70 11.37 18.95
CA ALA A 106 -2.48 10.35 19.67
C ALA A 106 -1.61 9.36 20.48
N ASP A 107 -0.65 9.90 21.25
CA ASP A 107 0.32 9.16 22.07
C ASP A 107 1.32 8.29 21.28
N VAL A 108 1.38 8.45 19.95
CA VAL A 108 2.34 7.78 19.07
C VAL A 108 3.13 8.82 18.26
N CYS A 109 4.43 8.64 18.17
CA CYS A 109 5.33 9.46 17.37
C CYS A 109 5.18 9.13 15.90
N GLY A 110 4.76 10.12 15.12
CA GLY A 110 4.56 10.01 13.68
C GLY A 110 5.22 11.16 12.93
N TYR A 111 5.20 11.05 11.60
CA TYR A 111 5.60 12.14 10.73
C TYR A 111 4.64 13.33 10.89
N PRO A 112 5.16 14.57 10.95
CA PRO A 112 4.31 15.76 10.90
C PRO A 112 3.53 15.83 9.58
N ALA A 113 2.48 16.66 9.57
CA ALA A 113 1.78 16.96 8.33
C ALA A 113 2.69 17.77 7.38
N SER A 114 2.64 17.46 6.09
CA SER A 114 3.31 18.24 5.06
C SER A 114 2.78 19.67 5.05
N PRO A 115 3.65 20.69 4.91
CA PRO A 115 3.22 22.06 4.66
C PRO A 115 2.57 22.22 3.26
N TYR A 116 2.74 21.24 2.37
CA TYR A 116 2.21 21.23 1.02
C TYR A 116 1.05 20.23 0.92
N PRO A 117 -0.19 20.68 0.66
CA PRO A 117 -1.39 19.86 0.84
C PRO A 117 -1.53 18.68 -0.13
N ASN A 118 -0.79 18.70 -1.25
CA ASN A 118 -0.86 17.67 -2.28
C ASN A 118 0.51 17.03 -2.60
N CYS A 119 1.55 17.36 -1.84
CA CYS A 119 2.88 16.77 -2.01
C CYS A 119 3.48 16.48 -0.65
N GLY A 120 3.98 15.26 -0.49
CA GLY A 120 4.55 14.82 0.77
C GLY A 120 5.29 13.51 0.62
N TRP A 121 5.72 12.98 1.76
CA TRP A 121 6.52 11.78 1.87
C TRP A 121 5.67 10.50 1.77
N ASP A 122 6.00 9.63 0.83
CA ASP A 122 5.48 8.26 0.77
C ASP A 122 6.41 7.34 1.57
N ALA A 123 5.99 6.94 2.77
CA ALA A 123 6.77 6.03 3.63
C ALA A 123 6.88 4.61 3.07
N GLY A 124 5.97 4.18 2.19
CA GLY A 124 6.01 2.86 1.57
C GLY A 124 7.09 2.77 0.49
N ASN A 125 7.31 3.86 -0.24
CA ASN A 125 8.24 3.89 -1.36
C ASN A 125 9.56 4.64 -1.06
N GLY A 126 9.59 5.48 -0.03
CA GLY A 126 10.80 6.19 0.42
C GLY A 126 11.17 7.42 -0.42
N TRP A 127 10.17 8.10 -1.00
CA TRP A 127 10.32 9.32 -1.79
C TRP A 127 9.10 10.22 -1.65
N ASN A 128 9.23 11.48 -2.08
CA ASN A 128 8.13 12.43 -2.15
C ASN A 128 7.25 12.14 -3.36
N ALA A 129 5.93 12.26 -3.18
CA ALA A 129 4.94 11.96 -4.20
C ALA A 129 3.72 12.86 -4.06
N CYS A 130 2.97 12.98 -5.17
CA CYS A 130 1.69 13.65 -5.18
C CYS A 130 0.64 12.86 -4.38
N GLY A 131 -0.29 13.57 -3.75
CA GLY A 131 -1.38 13.00 -2.94
C GLY A 131 -0.99 12.65 -1.50
N GLU A 132 0.29 12.79 -1.15
CA GLU A 132 0.77 12.58 0.21
C GLU A 132 0.70 13.86 1.04
N VAL A 133 0.45 13.69 2.34
CA VAL A 133 0.16 14.80 3.28
C VAL A 133 1.05 14.77 4.53
N ILE A 134 2.11 13.98 4.52
CA ILE A 134 3.06 13.88 5.63
C ILE A 134 4.44 14.36 5.19
N GLU A 135 5.26 14.83 6.13
CA GLU A 135 6.63 15.27 5.88
C GLU A 135 7.61 14.31 6.56
N ASN A 136 8.71 13.96 5.89
CA ASN A 136 9.83 13.28 6.51
C ASN A 136 10.91 14.30 6.92
N PRO A 137 11.11 14.59 8.21
CA PRO A 137 12.10 15.57 8.66
C PRO A 137 13.55 15.22 8.30
N ALA A 138 13.84 13.97 7.94
CA ALA A 138 15.16 13.55 7.49
C ALA A 138 15.45 13.95 6.03
N GLU A 139 14.41 14.16 5.21
CA GLU A 139 14.50 14.49 3.80
C GLU A 139 13.77 15.81 3.53
N PRO A 140 14.48 16.95 3.43
CA PRO A 140 13.86 18.25 3.34
C PRO A 140 12.93 18.35 2.13
N LEU A 141 11.70 18.81 2.34
CA LEU A 141 10.75 18.99 1.25
C LEU A 141 11.11 20.15 0.31
N MET A 142 12.05 21.05 0.66
CA MET A 142 12.34 22.23 -0.15
C MET A 142 13.10 21.89 -1.44
N CYS A 143 12.48 22.21 -2.58
CA CYS A 143 13.13 22.12 -3.87
C CYS A 143 14.22 23.18 -4.09
N PRO A 144 15.28 22.85 -4.86
CA PRO A 144 16.18 23.86 -5.40
C PRO A 144 15.43 24.94 -6.18
N GLU A 145 15.96 26.16 -6.21
CA GLU A 145 15.45 27.22 -7.07
C GLU A 145 15.71 26.90 -8.55
N ASP A 146 14.90 27.47 -9.45
CA ASP A 146 15.07 27.39 -10.91
C ASP A 146 15.04 25.97 -11.48
N LEU A 147 14.04 25.16 -11.09
CA LEU A 147 13.80 23.85 -11.69
C LEU A 147 13.10 23.99 -13.05
N GLU A 148 13.71 23.41 -14.08
CA GLU A 148 13.14 23.33 -15.43
C GLU A 148 12.91 21.86 -15.80
N PRO A 149 11.67 21.44 -16.14
CA PRO A 149 11.40 20.08 -16.61
C PRO A 149 12.30 19.69 -17.78
N GLY A 150 12.89 18.49 -17.74
CA GLY A 150 13.86 18.00 -18.73
C GLY A 150 15.25 18.64 -18.64
N GLY A 151 15.44 19.65 -17.80
CA GLY A 151 16.73 20.29 -17.54
C GLY A 151 17.72 19.37 -16.82
N ALA A 152 18.98 19.78 -16.73
CA ALA A 152 19.98 19.01 -15.99
C ALA A 152 19.71 19.05 -14.48
N CYS A 153 19.88 17.91 -13.80
CA CYS A 153 19.63 17.87 -12.35
C CYS A 153 20.55 18.83 -11.58
N PRO A 154 19.98 19.77 -10.80
CA PRO A 154 20.77 20.63 -9.94
C PRO A 154 21.32 19.87 -8.73
N SER A 155 22.31 20.46 -8.07
CA SER A 155 22.81 19.92 -6.80
C SER A 155 21.73 20.00 -5.73
N GLY A 156 21.42 18.87 -5.11
CA GLY A 156 20.40 18.78 -4.05
C GLY A 156 19.08 18.14 -4.51
N LEU A 157 18.82 18.07 -5.82
CA LEU A 157 17.70 17.29 -6.34
C LEU A 157 18.14 15.84 -6.55
N THR A 158 17.43 14.90 -5.95
CA THR A 158 17.71 13.46 -6.06
C THR A 158 16.46 12.71 -6.52
N ILE A 159 16.55 11.39 -6.63
CA ILE A 159 15.40 10.52 -6.91
C ILE A 159 14.36 10.53 -5.79
N ILE A 160 14.73 10.98 -4.58
CA ILE A 160 13.80 11.13 -3.45
C ILE A 160 12.78 12.24 -3.74
N GLY A 161 13.17 13.22 -4.55
CA GLY A 161 12.32 14.36 -4.90
C GLY A 161 12.10 15.35 -3.77
N CYS A 162 11.28 16.37 -4.05
CA CYS A 162 10.98 17.51 -3.18
C CYS A 162 9.64 18.11 -3.57
N CYS A 163 9.07 18.92 -2.68
CA CYS A 163 7.82 19.63 -2.88
C CYS A 163 8.05 21.14 -2.98
N ASP A 164 7.50 21.78 -4.02
CA ASP A 164 7.58 23.25 -4.14
C ASP A 164 6.45 23.97 -3.38
N GLU A 165 6.48 25.31 -3.37
CA GLU A 165 5.45 26.14 -2.72
C GLU A 165 4.04 25.98 -3.30
N ASN A 166 3.94 25.52 -4.54
CA ASN A 166 2.68 25.23 -5.21
C ASN A 166 2.18 23.82 -4.86
N GLY A 167 2.98 23.03 -4.13
CA GLY A 167 2.69 21.66 -3.78
C GLY A 167 2.91 20.67 -4.91
N ASN A 168 3.78 20.98 -5.88
CA ASN A 168 4.17 20.03 -6.91
C ASN A 168 5.39 19.20 -6.49
N ASN A 169 5.50 17.99 -7.05
CA ASN A 169 6.63 17.12 -6.81
C ASN A 169 7.67 17.26 -7.92
N TRP A 170 8.94 17.37 -7.52
CA TRP A 170 10.07 17.44 -8.44
C TRP A 170 11.12 16.42 -8.04
N TRP A 171 11.74 15.73 -9.00
CA TRP A 171 12.82 14.79 -8.72
C TRP A 171 13.85 14.74 -9.84
N CYS A 172 15.00 14.13 -9.55
CA CYS A 172 16.03 13.89 -10.54
C CYS A 172 16.05 12.41 -10.92
N GLU A 173 15.82 12.12 -12.19
CA GLU A 173 15.92 10.78 -12.75
C GLU A 173 16.72 10.80 -14.05
N GLY A 174 17.65 9.85 -14.22
CA GLY A 174 18.43 9.76 -15.45
C GLY A 174 19.31 10.97 -15.78
N GLY A 175 19.51 11.89 -14.83
CA GLY A 175 20.23 13.15 -15.03
C GLY A 175 19.38 14.30 -15.55
N ALA A 176 18.06 14.08 -15.70
CA ALA A 176 17.09 15.11 -16.03
C ALA A 176 16.16 15.40 -14.84
N VAL A 177 15.72 16.65 -14.75
CA VAL A 177 14.67 17.07 -13.81
C VAL A 177 13.34 16.55 -14.34
N ALA A 178 12.65 15.78 -13.51
CA ALA A 178 11.29 15.33 -13.71
C ALA A 178 10.36 16.04 -12.72
N PHE A 179 9.08 16.10 -13.08
CA PHE A 179 8.08 16.91 -12.42
C PHE A 179 6.72 16.22 -12.48
N ASP A 180 5.93 16.37 -11.42
CA ASP A 180 4.53 15.98 -11.36
C ASP A 180 3.72 17.10 -10.71
N ASP A 181 2.71 17.59 -11.42
CA ASP A 181 1.79 18.62 -10.93
C ASP A 181 0.77 17.97 -10.01
N CYS A 182 0.89 18.23 -8.70
CA CYS A 182 0.00 17.63 -7.73
C CYS A 182 -1.32 18.40 -7.55
N GLY A 183 -1.66 19.32 -8.46
CA GLY A 183 -2.97 19.98 -8.51
C GLY A 183 -3.17 21.02 -7.40
N GLY A 184 -2.12 21.74 -7.01
CA GLY A 184 -2.18 22.80 -6.01
C GLY A 184 -2.85 24.10 -6.46
N GLY A 185 -3.14 24.26 -7.76
CA GLY A 185 -3.90 25.38 -8.30
C GLY A 185 -4.08 25.26 -9.81
N ASP A 186 -5.30 25.53 -10.26
CA ASP A 186 -5.74 25.49 -11.66
C ASP A 186 -4.76 26.23 -12.59
N GLY A 187 -4.06 25.50 -13.48
CA GLY A 187 -3.17 26.12 -14.45
C GLY A 187 -2.50 25.14 -15.40
N ASP A 188 -3.27 24.54 -16.30
CA ASP A 188 -2.88 24.14 -17.66
C ASP A 188 -1.38 23.89 -17.89
N GLY A 189 -0.88 22.77 -17.39
CA GLY A 189 0.37 22.19 -17.85
C GLY A 189 0.10 21.35 -19.08
N ASP A 190 0.10 21.97 -20.27
CA ASP A 190 0.29 21.26 -21.53
C ASP A 190 1.60 20.47 -21.44
N GLY A 191 1.49 19.21 -21.03
CA GLY A 191 2.55 18.22 -21.19
C GLY A 191 2.66 17.87 -22.67
N ASP A 192 3.22 18.80 -23.46
CA ASP A 192 3.86 18.48 -24.72
C ASP A 192 5.08 17.60 -24.41
N GLY A 193 4.78 16.32 -24.14
CA GLY A 193 5.74 15.25 -24.26
C GLY A 193 6.10 15.14 -25.73
N ASP A 194 7.05 15.97 -26.18
CA ASP A 194 7.88 15.71 -27.35
C ASP A 194 8.74 14.47 -27.06
N GLY A 195 8.07 13.32 -27.01
CA GLY A 195 8.69 12.04 -27.23
C GLY A 195 9.10 12.00 -28.69
N ASP A 196 10.31 12.48 -28.98
CA ASP A 196 11.08 12.08 -30.16
C ASP A 196 11.41 10.57 -30.05
N GLY A 197 10.36 9.77 -30.10
CA GLY A 197 10.42 8.36 -30.40
C GLY A 197 10.49 8.23 -31.91
N ASP A 198 11.69 8.19 -32.44
CA ASP A 198 11.99 7.57 -33.74
C ASP A 198 11.60 6.08 -33.66
N GLY A 199 10.30 5.83 -33.69
CA GLY A 199 9.69 4.53 -33.80
C GLY A 199 9.17 4.37 -35.21
N ASP A 200 10.03 3.91 -36.12
CA ASP A 200 9.62 3.26 -37.36
C ASP A 200 8.78 2.02 -37.01
N GLY A 201 7.52 2.23 -36.72
CA GLY A 201 6.52 1.21 -36.45
C GLY A 201 5.53 1.16 -37.60
N ASP A 202 5.86 0.38 -38.63
CA ASP A 202 4.89 -0.08 -39.61
C ASP A 202 3.78 -0.84 -38.88
N GLY A 203 2.66 -0.15 -38.65
CA GLY A 203 1.48 -0.68 -37.99
C GLY A 203 0.23 -0.44 -38.83
N ASP A 204 0.02 -1.27 -39.84
CA ASP A 204 -1.28 -1.43 -40.48
C ASP A 204 -2.29 -1.89 -39.41
N GLY A 205 -3.26 -1.03 -39.10
CA GLY A 205 -4.29 -1.30 -38.11
C GLY A 205 -5.58 -0.54 -38.42
N ASP A 206 -6.33 -1.03 -39.41
CA ASP A 206 -7.75 -0.72 -39.57
C ASP A 206 -8.52 -1.11 -38.30
N GLY A 207 -9.32 -0.19 -37.75
CA GLY A 207 -10.13 -0.48 -36.57
C GLY A 207 -10.98 0.67 -36.08
N ASP A 208 -12.05 0.93 -36.83
CA ASP A 208 -13.30 1.65 -36.50
C ASP A 208 -13.38 2.39 -35.16
N GLY A 209 -13.52 3.71 -35.28
CA GLY A 209 -13.89 4.59 -34.18
C GLY A 209 -15.35 4.45 -33.80
N ASP A 210 -15.59 4.50 -32.49
CA ASP A 210 -16.81 4.99 -31.86
C ASP A 210 -16.36 5.75 -30.60
N GLY A 211 -15.82 6.95 -30.82
CA GLY A 211 -15.61 7.94 -29.77
C GLY A 211 -16.85 8.82 -29.70
N ASP A 212 -17.73 8.55 -28.73
CA ASP A 212 -18.75 9.50 -28.30
C ASP A 212 -18.03 10.64 -27.55
N GLY A 213 -17.45 11.56 -28.33
CA GLY A 213 -16.92 12.82 -27.85
C GLY A 213 -18.04 13.85 -27.79
N ASP A 214 -18.62 14.04 -26.60
CA ASP A 214 -19.38 15.25 -26.29
C ASP A 214 -18.39 16.42 -26.13
N GLY A 215 -17.92 16.93 -27.27
CA GLY A 215 -17.09 18.12 -27.36
C GLY A 215 -17.95 19.37 -27.48
N ASP A 216 -18.31 19.97 -26.36
CA ASP A 216 -18.79 21.36 -26.32
C ASP A 216 -17.58 22.31 -26.43
N GLY A 217 -17.06 22.43 -27.65
CA GLY A 217 -16.01 23.39 -28.01
C GLY A 217 -16.60 24.69 -28.54
N ASP A 218 -16.96 25.61 -27.64
CA ASP A 218 -17.21 27.01 -28.00
C ASP A 218 -15.86 27.72 -28.20
N GLY A 219 -15.27 27.51 -29.38
CA GLY A 219 -14.07 28.22 -29.83
C GLY A 219 -14.45 29.47 -30.65
N ASP A 220 -14.62 30.61 -29.97
CA ASP A 220 -14.65 31.92 -30.61
C ASP A 220 -13.22 32.33 -31.01
N GLY A 221 -12.79 31.88 -32.19
CA GLY A 221 -11.53 32.29 -32.81
C GLY A 221 -11.69 33.52 -33.70
N ASP A 222 -11.54 34.72 -33.12
CA ASP A 222 -11.36 35.96 -33.88
C ASP A 222 -9.88 36.10 -34.30
N GLY A 223 -9.52 35.47 -35.41
CA GLY A 223 -8.24 35.64 -36.08
C GLY A 223 -8.32 36.69 -37.19
N ASP A 224 -8.13 37.96 -36.86
CA ASP A 224 -7.92 39.02 -37.87
C ASP A 224 -6.44 39.04 -38.30
N GLY A 225 -6.13 38.25 -39.32
CA GLY A 225 -4.86 38.28 -40.04
C GLY A 225 -4.98 39.11 -41.33
N ASP A 226 -4.75 40.42 -41.24
CA ASP A 226 -4.55 41.26 -42.43
C ASP A 226 -3.07 41.23 -42.84
N GLY A 227 -2.76 40.29 -43.74
CA GLY A 227 -1.54 40.32 -44.53
C GLY A 227 -1.78 41.11 -45.82
N ASP A 228 -1.15 42.27 -45.95
CA ASP A 228 -0.93 42.91 -47.25
C ASP A 228 0.58 43.08 -47.46
N GLY A 229 1.11 42.22 -48.32
CA GLY A 229 2.40 42.41 -48.97
C GLY A 229 2.22 43.20 -50.26
N ASP A 230 3.17 44.08 -50.53
CA ASP A 230 3.62 44.57 -51.85
C ASP A 230 4.92 45.33 -51.54
N GLY A 231 6.13 44.95 -51.97
CA GLY A 231 6.52 44.71 -53.36
C GLY A 231 7.25 45.94 -53.91
N ASP A 232 8.56 46.03 -53.63
CA ASP A 232 9.73 46.70 -54.30
C ASP A 232 9.52 47.86 -55.33
N PRO A 233 10.45 48.85 -55.50
CA PRO A 233 11.92 48.76 -55.39
C PRO A 233 12.66 49.78 -54.49
#